data_AF-A0A6I9QQ20-F1
#
_entry.id   AF-A0A6I9QQ20-F1
#
_cell.length_a   1.000
_cell.length_b   1.000
_cell.length_c   1.000
_cell.angle_alpha   90.00
_cell.angle_beta   90.00
_cell.angle_gamma   90.00
#
_symmetry.space_group_name_H-M   'P 1'
#
loop_
_entity.id
_entity.type
_entity.pdbx_description
1 polymer ?
#
loop_
_entity_poly.entity_id
_entity_poly.type
_entity_poly.pdbx_seq_one_letter_code
_entity_poly.pdbx_strand_id
1 'polypeptide(L)'
;MTYTHRDGSFVREESRDLIDRATTLIVEHTSESSSSVECSSVEDQVFTELMGPERYGRVRGYGVGVTPIQFSAMSRYTQECRQNNSTAEVRRLETQIQEMSQRHDLQMEELRRSYQTEIVSLRTQMDQITSFLCGFASHQVISYI
;
A
#
# COMPACT_ATOMS: atom_id res chain seq x y z
N MET A 1 2.19 -5.00 -33.56
CA MET A 1 2.39 -3.76 -32.80
C MET A 1 2.97 -4.14 -31.45
N THR A 2 4.03 -3.42 -31.03
CA THR A 2 4.88 -3.70 -29.85
C THR A 2 5.40 -5.14 -29.75
N TYR A 3 5.96 -5.65 -30.84
CA TYR A 3 6.74 -6.89 -30.77
C TYR A 3 8.14 -6.55 -30.25
N THR A 4 8.58 -7.30 -29.24
CA THR A 4 9.93 -7.22 -28.70
C THR A 4 10.67 -8.51 -28.98
N HIS A 5 11.97 -8.40 -29.21
CA HIS A 5 12.86 -9.55 -29.28
C HIS A 5 12.98 -10.20 -27.89
N ARG A 6 13.57 -11.40 -27.80
CA ARG A 6 13.77 -12.11 -26.52
C ARG A 6 14.65 -11.33 -25.53
N ASP A 7 15.45 -10.39 -26.02
CA ASP A 7 16.30 -9.50 -25.25
C ASP A 7 15.57 -8.25 -24.73
N GLY A 8 14.29 -8.09 -25.04
CA GLY A 8 13.48 -6.93 -24.65
C GLY A 8 13.62 -5.72 -25.56
N SER A 9 14.47 -5.77 -26.60
CA SER A 9 14.59 -4.68 -27.57
C SER A 9 13.38 -4.62 -28.49
N PHE A 10 13.00 -3.40 -28.91
CA PHE A 10 11.92 -3.21 -29.88
C PHE A 10 12.34 -3.71 -31.26
N VAL A 11 11.49 -4.51 -31.88
CA VAL A 11 11.73 -5.07 -33.22
C VAL A 11 11.65 -3.99 -34.31
N ARG A 12 10.97 -2.87 -34.04
CA ARG A 12 10.87 -1.72 -34.94
C ARG A 12 11.20 -0.43 -34.20
N GLU A 13 11.98 0.43 -34.84
CA GLU A 13 12.30 1.76 -34.32
C GLU A 13 11.04 2.59 -34.08
N GLU A 14 10.07 2.54 -35.01
CA GLU A 14 8.77 3.22 -34.86
C GLU A 14 8.04 2.86 -33.54
N SER A 15 8.22 1.64 -33.03
CA SER A 15 7.61 1.23 -31.76
C SER A 15 8.35 1.82 -30.57
N ARG A 16 9.67 2.01 -30.67
CA ARG A 16 10.45 2.72 -29.66
C ARG A 16 10.06 4.19 -29.61
N ASP A 17 10.01 4.85 -30.76
CA ASP A 17 9.65 6.27 -30.88
C ASP A 17 8.24 6.55 -30.34
N LEU A 18 7.29 5.64 -30.60
CA LEU A 18 5.93 5.75 -30.08
C LEU A 18 5.88 5.72 -28.55
N ILE A 19 6.64 4.81 -27.93
CA ILE A 19 6.72 4.70 -26.47
C ILE A 19 7.43 5.92 -25.88
N ASP A 20 8.53 6.36 -26.48
CA ASP A 20 9.29 7.52 -26.01
C ASP A 20 8.46 8.81 -26.06
N ARG A 21 7.72 9.00 -27.15
CA ARG A 21 6.76 10.10 -27.28
C ARG A 21 5.64 9.99 -26.24
N ALA A 22 5.11 8.78 -26.01
CA ALA A 22 4.08 8.58 -24.99
C ALA A 22 4.57 8.92 -23.58
N THR A 23 5.77 8.47 -23.21
CA THR A 23 6.37 8.77 -21.91
C THR A 23 6.61 10.26 -21.73
N THR A 24 7.05 10.95 -22.79
CA THR A 24 7.27 12.40 -22.76
C THR A 24 5.96 13.15 -22.50
N LEU A 25 4.90 12.83 -23.24
CA LEU A 25 3.59 13.46 -23.09
C LEU A 25 2.97 13.21 -21.70
N ILE A 26 3.15 12.00 -21.15
CA ILE A 26 2.68 11.69 -19.79
C ILE A 26 3.37 12.60 -18.77
N VAL A 27 4.69 12.77 -18.87
CA VAL A 27 5.44 13.63 -17.95
C VAL A 27 5.00 15.08 -18.08
N GLU A 28 4.84 15.59 -19.30
CA GLU A 28 4.37 16.95 -19.58
C GLU A 28 3.00 17.21 -18.93
N HIS A 29 1.99 16.42 -19.26
CA HIS A 29 0.64 16.60 -18.73
C HIS A 29 0.52 16.35 -17.22
N THR A 30 1.32 15.46 -16.65
CA THR A 30 1.32 15.20 -15.20
C THR A 30 2.01 16.33 -14.43
N SER A 31 2.96 17.03 -15.04
CA SER A 31 3.63 18.19 -14.42
C SER A 31 2.74 19.44 -14.37
N GLU A 32 1.74 19.53 -15.27
CA GLU A 32 0.74 20.61 -15.29
C GLU A 32 -0.46 20.34 -14.37
N SER A 33 -0.83 19.06 -14.18
CA SER A 33 -1.95 18.67 -13.33
C SER A 33 -1.50 18.19 -11.95
N SER A 34 -1.71 19.03 -10.94
CA SER A 34 -1.35 18.75 -9.54
C SER A 34 -2.40 17.93 -8.77
N SER A 35 -3.40 17.34 -9.44
CA SER A 35 -4.48 16.58 -8.79
C SER A 35 -4.62 15.13 -9.28
N SER A 36 -4.69 14.20 -8.34
CA SER A 36 -4.83 12.75 -8.58
C SER A 36 -6.14 12.36 -9.29
N VAL A 37 -7.10 13.28 -9.44
CA VAL A 37 -8.41 13.03 -10.08
C VAL A 37 -8.31 13.11 -11.62
N GLU A 38 -7.24 13.70 -12.16
CA GLU A 38 -7.08 13.92 -13.60
C GLU A 38 -6.23 12.86 -14.31
N CYS A 39 -5.69 11.87 -13.61
CA CYS A 39 -4.79 10.86 -14.22
C CYS A 39 -5.46 10.10 -15.38
N SER A 40 -6.75 9.75 -15.28
CA SER A 40 -7.49 9.15 -16.39
C SER A 40 -7.69 10.10 -17.57
N SER A 41 -7.79 11.41 -17.32
CA SER A 41 -7.88 12.42 -18.37
C SER A 41 -6.56 12.59 -19.09
N VAL A 42 -5.43 12.52 -18.36
CA VAL A 42 -4.08 12.59 -18.94
C VAL A 42 -3.84 11.39 -19.86
N GLU A 43 -4.15 10.17 -19.42
CA GLU A 43 -4.02 8.97 -20.26
C GLU A 43 -4.84 9.09 -21.55
N ASP A 44 -6.09 9.56 -21.46
CA ASP A 44 -6.96 9.75 -22.62
C ASP A 44 -6.44 10.85 -23.57
N GLN A 45 -5.88 11.94 -23.03
CA GLN A 45 -5.28 13.03 -23.82
C GLN A 45 -4.05 12.55 -24.57
N VAL A 46 -3.10 11.91 -23.86
CA VAL A 46 -1.88 11.33 -24.45
C VAL A 46 -2.24 10.34 -25.55
N PHE A 47 -3.20 9.44 -25.28
CA PHE A 47 -3.61 8.43 -26.24
C PHE A 47 -4.31 9.05 -27.46
N THR A 48 -5.09 10.12 -27.28
CA THR A 48 -5.68 10.89 -28.38
C THR A 48 -4.64 11.57 -29.24
N GLU A 49 -3.58 12.11 -28.64
CA GLU A 49 -2.52 12.78 -29.39
C GLU A 49 -1.64 11.81 -30.18
N LEU A 50 -1.41 10.62 -29.64
CA LEU A 50 -0.63 9.56 -30.29
C LEU A 50 -1.41 8.86 -31.40
N MET A 51 -2.66 8.47 -31.12
CA MET A 51 -3.47 7.62 -32.01
C MET A 51 -4.47 8.41 -32.87
N GLY A 52 -4.66 9.69 -32.57
CA GLY A 52 -5.66 10.55 -33.17
C GLY A 52 -7.02 10.48 -32.46
N PRO A 53 -7.91 11.44 -32.78
CA PRO A 53 -9.26 11.47 -32.26
C PRO A 53 -10.10 10.29 -32.76
N GLU A 54 -11.03 9.86 -31.93
CA GLU A 54 -11.97 8.80 -32.26
C GLU A 54 -12.91 9.24 -33.39
N ARG A 55 -13.18 8.33 -34.34
CA ARG A 55 -14.02 8.60 -35.51
C ARG A 55 -15.42 8.04 -35.29
N TYR A 56 -16.43 8.74 -35.81
CA TYR A 56 -17.82 8.33 -35.68
C TYR A 56 -18.04 6.88 -36.15
N GLY A 57 -18.73 6.10 -35.33
CA GLY A 57 -19.10 4.71 -35.61
C GLY A 57 -17.97 3.68 -35.45
N ARG A 58 -16.81 4.04 -34.90
CA ARG A 58 -15.69 3.12 -34.66
C ARG A 58 -15.16 3.26 -33.24
N VAL A 59 -14.78 2.14 -32.63
CA VAL A 59 -14.16 2.12 -31.30
C VAL A 59 -12.64 2.16 -31.41
N ARG A 60 -12.02 3.16 -30.79
CA ARG A 60 -10.57 3.38 -30.79
C ARG A 60 -9.83 2.20 -30.15
N GLY A 61 -8.73 1.76 -30.76
CA GLY A 61 -7.91 0.64 -30.27
C GLY A 61 -8.38 -0.78 -30.65
N TYR A 62 -9.59 -0.93 -31.23
CA TYR A 62 -10.17 -2.24 -31.56
C TYR A 62 -10.07 -2.61 -33.05
N GLY A 63 -9.30 -1.85 -33.83
CA GLY A 63 -9.11 -2.09 -35.26
C GLY A 63 -10.32 -1.71 -36.12
N VAL A 64 -10.40 -2.27 -37.32
CA VAL A 64 -11.51 -2.03 -38.27
C VAL A 64 -12.66 -2.99 -37.96
N GLY A 65 -13.82 -2.48 -37.53
CA GLY A 65 -15.07 -3.25 -37.50
C GLY A 65 -15.82 -3.25 -36.16
N VAL A 66 -15.19 -2.86 -35.05
CA VAL A 66 -15.90 -2.76 -33.77
C VAL A 66 -16.67 -1.44 -33.72
N THR A 67 -17.99 -1.56 -33.59
CA THR A 67 -18.90 -0.43 -33.40
C THR A 67 -19.21 -0.22 -31.91
N PRO A 68 -19.50 1.02 -31.48
CA PRO A 68 -19.77 1.32 -30.06
C PRO A 68 -20.83 0.43 -29.42
N ILE A 69 -21.86 0.04 -30.18
CA ILE A 69 -22.95 -0.83 -29.69
C ILE A 69 -22.40 -2.21 -29.30
N GLN A 70 -21.59 -2.81 -30.17
CA GLN A 70 -20.98 -4.12 -29.90
C GLN A 70 -20.00 -4.06 -28.72
N PHE A 71 -19.26 -2.95 -28.60
CA PHE A 71 -18.33 -2.74 -27.50
C PHE A 71 -19.03 -2.56 -26.15
N SER A 72 -20.14 -1.82 -26.09
CA SER A 72 -20.88 -1.59 -24.84
C SER A 72 -21.43 -2.89 -24.21
N ALA A 73 -21.78 -3.89 -25.02
CA ALA A 73 -22.15 -5.21 -24.52
C ALA A 73 -20.97 -5.94 -23.88
N MET A 74 -19.77 -5.86 -24.50
CA MET A 74 -18.55 -6.50 -24.01
C MET A 74 -17.98 -5.81 -22.76
N SER A 75 -17.97 -4.47 -22.76
CA SER A 75 -17.40 -3.65 -21.68
C SER A 75 -18.07 -3.93 -20.32
N ARG A 76 -19.40 -4.13 -20.32
CA ARG A 76 -20.15 -4.49 -19.10
C ARG A 76 -19.68 -5.81 -18.48
N TYR A 77 -19.39 -6.81 -19.30
CA TYR A 77 -18.89 -8.11 -18.82
C TYR A 77 -17.49 -7.98 -18.19
N THR A 78 -16.60 -7.18 -18.78
CA THR A 78 -15.25 -6.97 -18.25
C THR A 78 -15.22 -6.09 -17.00
N GLN A 79 -16.15 -5.14 -16.88
CA GLN A 79 -16.23 -4.22 -15.73
C GLN A 79 -16.61 -4.97 -14.45
N GLU A 80 -17.63 -5.84 -14.52
CA GLU A 80 -18.06 -6.66 -13.38
C GLU A 80 -16.93 -7.57 -12.87
N CYS A 81 -16.15 -8.17 -13.77
CA CYS A 81 -15.01 -9.01 -13.41
C CYS A 81 -13.91 -8.23 -12.68
N ARG A 82 -13.70 -6.97 -13.06
CA ARG A 82 -12.64 -6.11 -12.50
C ARG A 82 -13.01 -5.57 -11.11
N GLN A 83 -14.29 -5.23 -10.89
CA GLN A 83 -14.77 -4.69 -9.62
C GLN A 83 -14.91 -5.75 -8.52
N ASN A 84 -15.32 -6.98 -8.86
CA ASN A 84 -15.55 -8.03 -7.86
C ASN A 84 -14.26 -8.58 -7.25
N ASN A 85 -13.20 -8.74 -8.04
CA ASN A 85 -11.93 -9.30 -7.54
C ASN A 85 -11.13 -8.30 -6.69
N SER A 86 -11.13 -7.02 -7.05
CA SER A 86 -10.34 -6.01 -6.33
C SER A 86 -10.96 -5.62 -4.99
N THR A 87 -12.29 -5.53 -4.90
CA THR A 87 -12.95 -5.02 -3.68
C THR A 87 -13.01 -6.05 -2.55
N ALA A 88 -13.26 -7.32 -2.89
CA ALA A 88 -13.28 -8.40 -1.91
C ALA A 88 -11.88 -8.67 -1.35
N GLU A 89 -10.86 -8.68 -2.20
CA GLU A 89 -9.48 -8.96 -1.78
C GLU A 89 -8.89 -7.82 -0.94
N VAL A 90 -9.17 -6.56 -1.28
CA VAL A 90 -8.77 -5.41 -0.45
C VAL A 90 -9.39 -5.51 0.95
N ARG A 91 -10.69 -5.80 1.05
CA ARG A 91 -11.35 -5.97 2.35
C ARG A 91 -10.75 -7.13 3.16
N ARG A 92 -10.42 -8.25 2.49
CA ARG A 92 -9.76 -9.40 3.12
C ARG A 92 -8.41 -9.00 3.71
N LEU A 93 -7.59 -8.28 2.94
CA LEU A 93 -6.28 -7.82 3.37
C LEU A 93 -6.38 -6.79 4.50
N GLU A 94 -7.31 -5.84 4.43
CA GLU A 94 -7.58 -4.87 5.51
C GLU A 94 -7.89 -5.58 6.83
N THR A 95 -8.75 -6.60 6.78
CA THR A 95 -9.11 -7.40 7.96
C THR A 95 -7.89 -8.12 8.54
N GLN A 96 -7.04 -8.69 7.68
CA GLN A 96 -5.82 -9.38 8.08
C GLN A 96 -4.79 -8.44 8.73
N ILE A 97 -4.63 -7.23 8.19
CA ILE A 97 -3.75 -6.19 8.75
C ILE A 97 -4.25 -5.76 10.12
N GLN A 98 -5.56 -5.54 10.26
CA GLN A 98 -6.17 -5.16 11.52
C GLN A 98 -5.97 -6.23 12.59
N GLU A 99 -6.14 -7.51 12.25
CA GLU A 99 -5.92 -8.62 13.18
C GLU A 99 -4.45 -8.72 13.61
N MET A 100 -3.50 -8.61 12.66
CA MET A 100 -2.07 -8.61 13.01
C MET A 100 -1.70 -7.45 13.93
N SER A 101 -2.23 -6.25 13.65
CA SER A 101 -1.99 -5.07 14.50
C SER A 101 -2.47 -5.31 15.93
N GLN A 102 -3.69 -5.81 16.10
CA GLN A 102 -4.25 -6.11 17.43
C GLN A 102 -3.42 -7.15 18.19
N ARG A 103 -2.96 -8.21 17.50
CA ARG A 103 -2.08 -9.21 18.14
C ARG A 103 -0.76 -8.58 18.59
N HIS A 104 -0.18 -7.73 17.77
CA HIS A 104 1.04 -7.01 18.14
C HIS A 104 0.83 -6.11 19.36
N ASP A 105 -0.28 -5.37 19.41
CA ASP A 105 -0.61 -4.50 20.55
C ASP A 105 -0.77 -5.32 21.83
N LEU A 106 -1.45 -6.47 21.76
CA LEU A 106 -1.61 -7.38 22.90
C LEU A 106 -0.26 -7.94 23.38
N GLN A 107 0.62 -8.34 22.45
CA GLN A 107 1.96 -8.82 22.80
C GLN A 107 2.81 -7.74 23.48
N MET A 108 2.73 -6.50 22.98
CA MET A 108 3.43 -5.37 23.57
C MET A 108 2.93 -5.07 24.99
N GLU A 109 1.61 -5.13 25.21
CA GLU A 109 1.01 -4.93 26.52
C GLU A 109 1.35 -6.05 27.50
N GLU A 110 1.36 -7.31 27.05
CA GLU A 110 1.77 -8.45 27.87
C GLU A 110 3.23 -8.33 28.28
N LEU A 111 4.12 -8.03 27.33
CA LEU A 111 5.54 -7.82 27.60
C LEU A 111 5.75 -6.65 28.58
N ARG A 112 5.03 -5.55 28.38
CA ARG A 112 5.06 -4.39 29.29
C ARG A 112 4.63 -4.77 30.70
N ARG A 113 3.54 -5.55 30.86
CA ARG A 113 3.09 -6.03 32.17
C ARG A 113 4.12 -6.95 32.82
N SER A 114 4.71 -7.86 32.05
CA SER A 114 5.76 -8.76 32.54
C SER A 114 6.91 -7.96 33.18
N TYR A 115 7.48 -7.01 32.44
CA TYR A 115 8.54 -6.15 32.97
C TYR A 115 8.10 -5.34 34.20
N GLN A 116 6.87 -4.82 34.22
CA GLN A 116 6.36 -4.11 35.38
C GLN A 116 6.28 -5.01 36.62
N THR A 117 5.80 -6.24 36.48
CA THR A 117 5.71 -7.18 37.61
C THR A 117 7.08 -7.54 38.16
N GLU A 118 8.08 -7.73 37.29
CA GLU A 118 9.45 -8.01 37.69
C GLU A 118 10.06 -6.83 38.46
N ILE A 119 9.90 -5.59 37.96
CA ILE A 119 10.38 -4.38 38.64
C ILE A 119 9.76 -4.23 40.03
N VAL A 120 8.43 -4.46 40.16
CA VAL A 120 7.73 -4.34 41.45
C VAL A 120 8.20 -5.43 42.42
N SER A 121 8.42 -6.66 41.93
CA SER A 121 8.95 -7.75 42.74
C SER A 121 10.35 -7.41 43.29
N LEU A 122 11.25 -6.93 42.42
CA LEU A 122 12.60 -6.52 42.82
C LEU A 122 12.58 -5.38 43.85
N ARG A 123 11.72 -4.37 43.66
CA ARG A 123 11.54 -3.29 44.64
C ARG A 123 11.09 -3.82 45.99
N THR A 124 10.12 -4.73 46.00
CA THR A 124 9.60 -5.32 47.23
C THR A 124 10.69 -6.13 47.96
N GLN A 125 11.50 -6.89 47.24
CA GLN A 125 12.65 -7.60 47.81
C GLN A 125 13.67 -6.64 48.43
N MET A 126 13.97 -5.54 47.75
CA MET A 126 14.87 -4.50 48.27
C MET A 126 14.31 -3.83 49.53
N ASP A 127 13.02 -3.54 49.57
CA ASP A 127 12.35 -2.96 50.74
C ASP A 127 12.38 -3.94 51.93
N GLN A 128 12.18 -5.23 51.69
CA GLN A 128 12.29 -6.27 52.72
C GLN A 128 13.71 -6.30 53.31
N ILE A 129 14.75 -6.35 52.48
CA ILE A 129 16.15 -6.33 52.95
C ILE A 129 16.44 -5.05 53.73
N THR A 130 15.99 -3.90 53.22
CA THR A 130 16.19 -2.60 53.88
C THR A 130 15.52 -2.56 55.26
N SER A 131 14.29 -3.06 55.36
CA SER A 131 13.57 -3.14 56.63
C SER A 131 14.27 -4.04 57.66
N PHE A 132 14.81 -5.17 57.21
CA PHE A 132 15.58 -6.08 58.06
C PHE A 132 16.83 -5.38 58.62
N LEU A 133 17.61 -4.71 57.76
CA LEU A 133 18.82 -3.99 58.16
C LEU A 133 18.52 -2.83 59.12
N CYS A 134 17.46 -2.05 58.89
CA CYS A 134 17.02 -0.99 59.81
C CYS A 134 16.63 -1.54 61.19
N GLY A 135 16.00 -2.71 61.25
CA GLY A 135 15.70 -3.42 62.49
C GLY A 135 16.96 -3.76 63.31
N PHE A 136 18.03 -4.21 62.64
CA PHE A 136 19.32 -4.50 63.28
C PHE A 136 20.03 -3.23 63.77
N ALA A 137 20.03 -2.16 62.96
CA ALA A 137 20.63 -0.89 63.34
C ALA A 137 19.96 -0.27 64.59
N SER A 138 18.65 -0.45 64.73
CA SER A 138 17.88 0.01 65.89
C SER A 138 18.20 -0.78 67.17
N HIS A 139 18.58 -2.06 67.05
CA HIS A 139 18.89 -2.92 68.19
C HIS A 139 20.32 -2.71 68.75
N GLN A 140 21.26 -2.27 67.92
CA GLN A 140 22.65 -2.00 68.33
C GLN A 140 22.81 -0.72 69.17
N VAL A 141 21.86 0.23 69.10
CA VAL A 141 21.87 1.46 69.90
C VAL A 141 21.46 1.22 71.37
N ILE A 142 20.70 0.16 71.65
CA ILE A 142 20.21 -0.16 73.01
C ILE A 142 21.25 -0.94 73.84
N SER A 143 22.28 -1.53 73.21
CA SER A 143 23.31 -2.31 73.91
C SER A 143 24.52 -1.49 74.41
N TYR A 144 24.51 -0.16 74.22
CA TYR A 144 25.59 0.76 74.63
C TYR A 144 25.13 1.88 75.58
N ILE A 145 24.08 1.63 76.37
CA ILE A 145 23.71 2.43 77.57
C ILE A 145 23.63 1.46 78.74
#